data_AF-A0A316IGT3-F1
#
_entry.id   AF-A0A316IGT3-F1
#
_cell.length_a   1.000
_cell.length_b   1.000
_cell.length_c   1.000
_cell.angle_alpha   90.00
_cell.angle_beta   90.00
_cell.angle_gamma   90.00
#
_symmetry.space_group_name_H-M   'P 1'
#
loop_
_entity.id
_entity.type
_entity.pdbx_description
1 polymer ?
#
loop_
_entity_poly.entity_id
_entity_poly.type
_entity_poly.pdbx_seq_one_letter_code
_entity_poly.pdbx_strand_id
1 'polypeptide(L)'
;MDSVTHAWYYGPALFVLGFALARAIYRRPYAPPAPPPDTSDEAIDAALRARRSVEAIRLYRLRTGCDLRTAKQAVQARAARLGPRP
;
A
#
# COMPACT_ATOMS: atom_id res chain seq x y z
N MET A 1 18.05 41.03 36.82
CA MET A 1 18.88 40.13 36.02
C MET A 1 18.48 38.73 36.41
N ASP A 2 17.83 37.98 35.53
CA ASP A 2 17.85 36.50 35.57
C ASP A 2 17.90 36.00 34.13
N SER A 3 18.92 36.44 33.38
CA SER A 3 19.20 35.92 32.03
C SER A 3 19.52 34.41 32.06
N VAL A 4 19.78 33.86 33.25
CA VAL A 4 20.11 32.46 33.51
C VAL A 4 18.87 31.56 33.45
N THR A 5 17.68 32.04 33.85
CA THR A 5 16.43 31.25 33.78
C THR A 5 15.91 31.12 32.35
N HIS A 6 16.17 32.12 31.50
CA HIS A 6 15.81 32.07 30.08
C HIS A 6 16.72 31.12 29.29
N ALA A 7 18.02 31.08 29.61
CA ALA A 7 19.00 30.20 28.97
C ALA A 7 18.64 28.71 29.11
N TRP A 8 18.04 28.30 30.23
CA TRP A 8 17.62 26.91 30.44
C TRP A 8 16.32 26.54 29.69
N TYR A 9 15.52 27.53 29.28
CA TYR A 9 14.24 27.33 28.59
C TYR A 9 14.37 27.28 27.07
N TYR A 10 15.34 27.97 26.46
CA TYR A 10 15.48 28.05 25.00
C TYR A 10 15.81 26.70 24.35
N GLY A 11 16.61 25.85 25.00
CA GLY A 11 16.92 24.51 24.51
C GLY A 11 15.68 23.63 24.30
N PRO A 12 14.88 23.34 25.35
CA PRO A 12 13.67 22.55 25.22
C PRO A 12 12.60 23.25 24.37
N ALA A 13 12.51 24.59 24.41
CA ALA A 13 11.56 25.33 23.59
C ALA A 13 11.83 25.16 22.08
N LEU A 14 13.09 25.25 21.64
CA LEU A 14 13.48 24.99 20.25
C LEU A 14 13.26 23.53 19.85
N PHE A 15 13.49 22.59 20.77
CA PHE A 15 13.18 21.17 20.54
C PHE A 15 11.68 20.94 20.35
N VAL A 16 10.83 21.50 21.20
CA VAL A 16 9.36 21.38 21.10
C VAL A 16 8.86 22.07 19.83
N LEU A 17 9.36 23.26 19.52
CA LEU A 17 9.00 24.00 18.31
C LEU A 17 9.42 23.23 17.04
N GLY A 18 10.65 22.71 17.02
CA GLY A 18 11.17 21.88 15.93
C GLY A 18 10.41 20.55 15.81
N PHE A 19 10.08 19.91 16.91
CA PHE A 19 9.29 18.68 16.94
C PHE A 19 7.86 18.92 16.46
N ALA A 20 7.23 20.04 16.85
CA ALA A 20 5.91 20.43 16.38
C ALA A 20 5.90 20.73 14.88
N LEU A 21 6.93 21.44 14.38
CA LEU A 21 7.10 21.72 12.95
C LEU A 21 7.37 20.44 12.15
N ALA A 22 8.26 19.58 12.63
CA ALA A 22 8.51 18.28 12.04
C ALA A 22 7.23 17.44 12.03
N ARG A 23 6.50 17.36 13.14
CA ARG A 23 5.22 16.64 13.21
C ARG A 23 4.18 17.22 12.26
N ALA A 24 4.18 18.53 12.01
CA ALA A 24 3.29 19.17 11.04
C ALA A 24 3.67 18.82 9.59
N ILE A 25 4.97 18.80 9.26
CA ILE A 25 5.48 18.47 7.92
C ILE A 25 5.38 16.95 7.64
N TYR A 26 5.66 16.12 8.65
CA TYR A 26 5.61 14.66 8.60
C TYR A 26 4.23 14.08 8.93
N ARG A 27 3.19 14.91 9.09
CA ARG A 27 1.79 14.45 9.10
C ARG A 27 1.45 13.96 7.68
N ARG A 28 2.00 12.80 7.33
CA ARG A 28 1.59 12.01 6.18
C ARG A 28 0.11 11.71 6.45
N PRO A 29 -0.81 12.08 5.56
CA PRO A 29 -2.20 11.71 5.73
C PRO A 29 -2.23 10.20 5.95
N TYR A 30 -2.77 9.79 7.10
CA TYR A 30 -3.05 8.40 7.37
C TYR A 30 -4.14 8.00 6.37
N ALA A 31 -3.72 7.52 5.21
CA ALA A 31 -4.61 6.84 4.29
C ALA A 31 -4.95 5.53 4.99
N PRO A 32 -6.23 5.30 5.36
CA PRO A 32 -6.61 3.99 5.87
C PRO A 32 -6.13 2.93 4.86
N PRO A 33 -5.66 1.76 5.33
CA PRO A 33 -5.27 0.70 4.42
C PRO A 33 -6.42 0.48 3.45
N ALA A 34 -6.11 0.43 2.15
CA ALA A 34 -7.12 0.18 1.13
C ALA A 34 -7.95 -1.05 1.54
N PRO A 35 -9.28 -1.04 1.31
CA PRO A 35 -10.11 -2.20 1.59
C PRO A 35 -9.45 -3.44 0.99
N PRO A 36 -9.51 -4.59 1.68
CA PRO A 36 -8.87 -5.81 1.20
C PRO A 36 -9.31 -6.05 -0.25
N PRO A 37 -8.37 -6.28 -1.17
CA PRO A 37 -8.72 -6.41 -2.57
C PRO A 37 -9.66 -7.60 -2.77
N ASP A 38 -10.66 -7.42 -3.63
CA ASP A 38 -11.60 -8.49 -3.97
C ASP A 38 -10.84 -9.64 -4.62
N THR A 39 -10.70 -10.73 -3.89
CA THR A 39 -10.01 -11.95 -4.34
C THR A 39 -10.97 -12.94 -4.99
N SER A 40 -12.19 -12.51 -5.32
CA SER A 40 -13.20 -13.34 -5.97
C SER A 40 -12.77 -13.78 -7.38
N ASP A 41 -13.37 -14.87 -7.84
CA ASP A 41 -13.12 -15.39 -9.18
C ASP A 41 -13.53 -14.38 -10.27
N GLU A 42 -14.61 -13.62 -10.08
CA GLU A 42 -15.00 -12.58 -11.03
C GLU A 42 -13.97 -11.44 -11.10
N ALA A 43 -13.38 -11.04 -9.96
CA ALA A 43 -12.38 -9.97 -9.92
C ALA A 43 -11.08 -10.38 -10.63
N ILE A 44 -10.65 -11.63 -10.45
CA ILE A 44 -9.50 -12.21 -11.16
C ILE A 44 -9.78 -12.26 -12.67
N ASP A 45 -10.99 -12.69 -13.07
CA ASP A 45 -11.38 -12.75 -14.47
C ASP A 45 -11.51 -11.36 -15.10
N ALA A 46 -12.01 -10.37 -14.35
CA ALA A 46 -12.06 -8.98 -14.79
C ALA A 46 -10.65 -8.39 -14.98
N ALA A 47 -9.72 -8.66 -14.05
CA ALA A 47 -8.32 -8.23 -14.17
C ALA A 47 -7.62 -8.89 -15.37
N LEU A 48 -7.90 -10.18 -15.62
CA LEU A 48 -7.42 -10.90 -16.80
C LEU A 48 -7.94 -10.29 -18.10
N ARG A 49 -9.25 -9.97 -18.17
CA ARG A 49 -9.85 -9.29 -19.33
C ARG A 49 -9.28 -7.89 -19.55
N ALA A 50 -9.00 -7.15 -18.48
CA ALA A 50 -8.37 -5.83 -18.52
C ALA A 50 -6.86 -5.86 -18.86
N ARG A 51 -6.31 -7.03 -19.25
CA ARG A 51 -4.88 -7.27 -19.50
C ARG A 51 -3.95 -6.93 -18.32
N ARG A 52 -4.49 -6.83 -17.10
CA ARG A 52 -3.72 -6.59 -15.86
C ARG A 52 -3.24 -7.92 -15.26
N SER A 53 -2.40 -8.63 -16.02
CA SER A 53 -1.91 -9.97 -15.65
C SER A 53 -1.17 -10.01 -14.30
N VAL A 54 -0.42 -8.96 -13.97
CA VAL A 54 0.28 -8.83 -12.67
C VAL A 54 -0.71 -8.74 -11.51
N GLU A 55 -1.81 -8.01 -11.69
CA GLU A 55 -2.84 -7.85 -10.67
C GLU A 55 -3.64 -9.15 -10.48
N ALA A 56 -4.00 -9.83 -11.57
CA ALA A 56 -4.63 -11.16 -11.50
C ALA A 56 -3.75 -12.18 -10.76
N ILE A 57 -2.44 -12.18 -11.00
CA ILE A 57 -1.48 -13.03 -10.26
C ILE A 57 -1.44 -12.65 -8.78
N ARG A 58 -1.43 -11.36 -8.46
CA ARG A 58 -1.45 -10.88 -7.07
C ARG A 58 -2.73 -11.33 -6.34
N LEU A 59 -3.89 -11.16 -6.95
CA LEU A 59 -5.19 -11.59 -6.40
C LEU A 59 -5.23 -13.10 -6.18
N TYR A 60 -4.77 -13.88 -7.17
CA TYR A 60 -4.69 -15.34 -7.06
C TYR A 60 -3.77 -15.79 -5.92
N ARG A 61 -2.63 -15.11 -5.72
CA ARG A 61 -1.71 -15.38 -4.60
C ARG A 61 -2.31 -14.99 -3.25
N LEU A 62 -3.00 -13.86 -3.15
CA LEU A 62 -3.66 -13.43 -1.92
C LEU A 62 -4.75 -14.44 -1.49
N ARG A 63 -5.46 -15.03 -2.46
CA ARG A 63 -6.47 -16.06 -2.19
C ARG A 63 -5.87 -17.42 -1.81
N THR A 64 -4.86 -17.87 -2.55
CA THR A 64 -4.40 -19.28 -2.51
C THR A 64 -3.14 -19.45 -1.66
N GLY A 65 -2.40 -18.37 -1.38
CA GLY A 65 -1.12 -18.41 -0.68
C GLY A 65 0.02 -19.06 -1.49
N CYS A 66 -0.19 -19.34 -2.77
CA CYS A 66 0.76 -20.11 -3.58
C CYS A 66 1.96 -19.29 -4.06
N ASP A 67 3.00 -20.01 -4.47
CA ASP A 67 4.20 -19.42 -5.05
C ASP A 67 3.92 -18.68 -6.36
N LEU A 68 4.78 -17.73 -6.68
CA LEU A 68 4.65 -16.90 -7.88
C LEU A 68 4.57 -17.72 -9.17
N ARG A 69 5.34 -18.82 -9.25
CA ARG A 69 5.35 -19.72 -10.41
C ARG A 69 3.99 -20.39 -10.61
N THR A 70 3.45 -20.98 -9.55
CA THR A 70 2.16 -21.67 -9.56
C THR A 70 1.03 -20.70 -9.87
N ALA A 71 1.05 -19.51 -9.25
CA ALA A 71 0.06 -18.47 -9.53
C ALA A 71 0.09 -18.02 -10.99
N LYS A 72 1.28 -17.79 -11.57
CA LYS A 72 1.42 -17.42 -12.97
C LYS A 72 0.86 -18.49 -13.91
N GLN A 73 1.18 -19.76 -13.66
CA GLN A 73 0.69 -20.87 -14.48
C GLN A 73 -0.84 -21.00 -14.41
N ALA A 74 -1.43 -20.92 -13.22
CA ALA A 74 -2.87 -20.98 -13.03
C ALA A 74 -3.58 -19.81 -13.75
N VAL A 75 -3.07 -18.59 -13.59
CA VAL A 75 -3.62 -17.38 -14.22
C VAL A 75 -3.47 -17.42 -15.74
N GLN A 76 -2.34 -17.92 -16.27
CA GLN A 76 -2.17 -18.10 -17.72
C GLN A 76 -3.11 -19.17 -18.30
N ALA A 77 -3.25 -20.33 -17.65
CA ALA A 77 -4.18 -21.36 -18.07
C ALA A 77 -5.63 -20.86 -18.06
N ARG A 78 -5.97 -20.02 -17.08
CA ARG A 78 -7.26 -19.35 -16.97
C ARG A 78 -7.47 -18.32 -18.07
N ALA A 79 -6.48 -17.48 -18.35
CA ALA A 79 -6.51 -16.52 -19.46
C ALA A 79 -6.69 -17.19 -20.83
N ALA A 80 -6.02 -18.32 -21.05
CA ALA A 80 -6.16 -19.11 -22.27
C ALA A 80 -7.59 -19.66 -22.46
N ARG A 81 -8.26 -20.05 -21.36
CA ARG A 81 -9.67 -20.51 -21.39
C ARG A 81 -10.68 -19.38 -21.61
N LEU A 82 -10.41 -18.19 -21.06
CA LEU A 82 -11.30 -17.04 -21.16
C LEU A 82 -11.37 -16.44 -22.58
N GLY A 83 -10.34 -16.67 -23.39
CA GLY A 83 -10.25 -16.18 -24.77
C GLY A 83 -10.13 -14.64 -24.85
N PRO A 84 -9.44 -14.10 -25.87
CA PRO A 84 -9.50 -12.66 -26.14
C PRO A 84 -10.92 -12.30 -26.56
N ARG A 85 -11.60 -11.43 -25.81
CA ARG A 85 -12.84 -10.81 -26.28
C ARG A 85 -12.48 -9.88 -27.46
N PRO A 86 -13.26 -9.88 -28.56
CA PRO A 86 -13.06 -8.96 -29.69
C PRO A 86 -13.08 -7.50 -29.26
#